data_AF-A0A6N9Q5K4-F1
#
_entry.id   AF-A0A6N9Q5K4-F1
#
_cell.length_a   1.000
_cell.length_b   1.000
_cell.length_c   1.000
_cell.angle_alpha   90.00
_cell.angle_beta   90.00
_cell.angle_gamma   90.00
#
_symmetry.space_group_name_H-M   'P 1'
#
loop_
_entity.id
_entity.type
_entity.pdbx_description
1 polymer ?
#
loop_
_entity_poly.entity_id
_entity_poly.type
_entity_poly.pdbx_seq_one_letter_code
_entity_poly.pdbx_strand_id
1 'polypeptide(L)' 'MEIFAAGIMGLFFLFGLILLLLNIITSVWAYRDARRKGNSKEYAIVVLIGTIFFPILGLIVYLIIRND' A
#
# COMPACT_ATOMS: atom_id res chain seq x y z
N MET A 1 -10.85 -7.08 34.06
CA MET A 1 -10.69 -7.76 32.76
C MET A 1 -11.15 -6.89 31.58
N GLU A 2 -12.23 -6.12 31.71
CA GLU A 2 -12.78 -5.29 30.62
C GLU A 2 -11.83 -4.19 30.11
N ILE A 3 -11.14 -3.46 30.99
CA ILE A 3 -10.16 -2.42 30.61
C ILE A 3 -9.02 -3.02 29.77
N PHE A 4 -8.58 -4.22 30.12
CA PHE A 4 -7.52 -4.93 29.39
C PHE A 4 -7.99 -5.32 27.98
N ALA A 5 -9.23 -5.83 27.84
CA ALA A 5 -9.82 -6.13 26.54
C ALA A 5 -10.00 -4.87 25.67
N ALA A 6 -10.42 -3.75 26.27
CA ALA A 6 -10.51 -2.46 25.59
C ALA A 6 -9.14 -1.97 25.09
N GLY A 7 -8.09 -2.14 25.90
CA GLY A 7 -6.71 -1.82 25.52
C GLY A 7 -6.22 -2.64 24.32
N ILE A 8 -6.49 -3.96 24.30
CA ILE A 8 -6.15 -4.83 23.17
C ILE A 8 -6.90 -4.42 21.90
N MET A 9 -8.21 -4.14 22.00
CA MET A 9 -8.99 -3.65 20.85
C MET A 9 -8.44 -2.32 20.32
N GLY A 10 -8.10 -1.37 21.19
CA GLY A 10 -7.50 -0.10 20.80
C GLY A 10 -6.18 -0.28 20.03
N LEU A 11 -5.30 -1.17 20.53
CA LEU A 11 -4.05 -1.51 19.83
C LEU A 11 -4.29 -2.17 18.47
N PHE A 12 -5.28 -3.06 18.36
CA PHE A 12 -5.64 -3.70 17.10
C PHE A 12 -6.10 -2.67 16.05
N PHE A 13 -6.96 -1.72 16.43
CA PHE A 13 -7.39 -0.64 15.54
C PHE A 13 -6.25 0.29 15.14
N LEU A 14 -5.38 0.67 16.09
CA LEU A 14 -4.22 1.50 15.82
C LEU A 14 -3.27 0.82 14.82
N PHE A 15 -3.02 -0.48 15.02
CA PHE A 15 -2.19 -1.27 14.11
C PHE A 15 -2.81 -1.38 12.72
N GLY A 16 -4.11 -1.66 12.63
CA GLY A 16 -4.85 -1.68 11.37
C GLY A 16 -4.79 -0.34 10.63
N LEU A 17 -4.92 0.77 11.35
CA LEU A 17 -4.80 2.12 10.79
C LEU A 17 -3.40 2.39 10.23
N ILE A 18 -2.35 1.99 10.97
CA ILE A 18 -0.95 2.12 10.51
C ILE A 18 -0.74 1.32 9.22
N LEU A 19 -1.23 0.08 9.16
CA LEU A 19 -1.10 -0.75 7.96
C LEU A 19 -1.87 -0.17 6.76
N LEU A 20 -3.06 0.40 6.98
CA LEU A 20 -3.83 1.06 5.94
C LEU A 20 -3.09 2.30 5.39
N LEU A 21 -2.56 3.14 6.28
CA LEU A 21 -1.77 4.31 5.89
C LEU A 21 -0.51 3.88 5.13
N LEU A 22 0.18 2.84 5.61
CA LEU A 22 1.35 2.29 4.93
C LEU A 22 0.98 1.83 3.51
N ASN A 23 -0.11 1.10 3.35
CA ASN A 23 -0.58 0.65 2.03
C ASN A 23 -0.86 1.82 1.09
N ILE A 24 -1.57 2.85 1.55
CA ILE A 24 -1.87 4.03 0.72
C ILE A 24 -0.57 4.74 0.32
N ILE A 25 0.33 4.96 1.27
CA ILE A 25 1.62 5.62 1.02
C ILE A 25 2.45 4.83 0.00
N THR A 26 2.57 3.51 0.16
CA THR A 26 3.33 2.68 -0.77
C THR A 26 2.70 2.61 -2.15
N SER A 27 1.36 2.58 -2.23
CA SER A 27 0.64 2.54 -3.51
C SER A 27 0.78 3.86 -4.28
N VAL A 28 0.65 4.99 -3.58
CA VAL A 28 0.89 6.33 -4.15
C VAL A 28 2.36 6.49 -4.55
N TRP A 29 3.29 5.96 -3.75
CA TRP A 29 4.70 5.94 -4.12
C TRP A 29 4.92 5.16 -5.43
N ALA A 30 4.33 3.96 -5.57
CA ALA A 30 4.46 3.14 -6.77
C ALA A 30 3.88 3.84 -8.02
N TYR A 31 2.73 4.51 -7.88
CA TYR A 31 2.17 5.37 -8.94
C TYR A 31 3.15 6.46 -9.37
N ARG A 32 3.71 7.19 -8.40
CA ARG A 32 4.65 8.30 -8.67
C ARG A 32 5.97 7.80 -9.26
N ASP A 33 6.47 6.66 -8.78
CA ASP A 33 7.68 6.02 -9.30
C ASP A 33 7.47 5.59 -10.76
N ALA A 34 6.33 4.97 -11.08
CA ALA A 34 5.97 4.58 -12.44
C ALA A 34 5.93 5.77 -13.40
N ARG A 35 5.31 6.88 -12.96
CA ARG A 35 5.26 8.14 -13.73
C ARG A 35 6.65 8.77 -13.93
N ARG A 36 7.52 8.77 -12.91
CA ARG A 36 8.88 9.31 -13.00
C ARG A 36 9.76 8.51 -13.96
N LYS A 37 9.51 7.21 -14.07
CA LYS A 37 10.17 6.29 -15.01
C LYS A 37 9.70 6.44 -16.46
N GLY A 38 8.80 7.38 -16.75
CA GLY A 38 8.32 7.64 -18.12
C GLY A 38 7.18 6.74 -18.56
N ASN A 39 6.62 5.90 -17.67
CA ASN A 39 5.46 5.08 -18.02
C ASN A 39 4.20 5.92 -18.29
N SER A 40 3.30 5.36 -19.08
CA SER A 40 2.01 5.98 -19.38
C SER A 40 1.17 6.21 -18.12
N LYS A 41 0.18 7.11 -18.23
CA LYS A 41 -0.71 7.42 -17.10
C LYS A 41 -1.56 6.21 -16.74
N GLU A 42 -1.99 5.46 -17.76
CA GLU A 42 -2.80 4.26 -17.67
C GLU A 42 -2.05 3.16 -16.92
N TYR A 43 -0.78 2.91 -17.29
CA TYR A 43 0.08 1.96 -16.57
C TYR A 43 0.23 2.33 -15.10
N ALA A 44 0.52 3.61 -14.81
CA ALA A 44 0.68 4.06 -13.44
C ALA A 44 -0.61 3.88 -12.62
N ILE A 45 -1.78 4.13 -13.21
CA ILE A 45 -3.09 3.89 -12.57
C ILE A 45 -3.30 2.39 -12.30
N VAL A 46 -2.93 1.50 -13.24
CA VAL A 46 -2.99 0.05 -13.02
C VAL A 46 -2.10 -0.37 -11.86
N VAL A 47 -0.88 0.18 -11.75
CA VAL A 47 0.02 -0.05 -10.61
C VAL A 47 -0.62 0.44 -9.30
N LEU A 48 -1.21 1.64 -9.29
CA LEU A 48 -1.88 2.19 -8.11
C LEU A 48 -3.01 1.29 -7.63
N ILE A 49 -3.90 0.89 -8.54
CA ILE A 49 -5.04 0.03 -8.21
C ILE A 49 -4.53 -1.35 -7.77
N GLY A 50 -3.59 -1.94 -8.50
CA GLY A 50 -2.98 -3.22 -8.15
C GLY A 50 -2.35 -3.22 -6.76
N THR A 51 -1.64 -2.14 -6.39
CA THR A 51 -0.99 -2.02 -5.07
C THR A 51 -1.98 -1.70 -3.94
N ILE A 52 -3.08 -1.01 -4.20
CA ILE A 52 -4.15 -0.79 -3.20
C ILE A 52 -4.86 -2.11 -2.86
N PHE A 53 -5.25 -2.89 -3.87
CA PHE A 53 -5.99 -4.16 -3.66
C PHE A 53 -5.08 -5.32 -3.25
N PHE A 54 -3.81 -5.29 -3.66
CA PHE A 54 -2.80 -6.28 -3.30
C PHE A 54 -1.59 -5.57 -2.65
N PRO A 55 -1.68 -5.16 -1.37
CA PRO A 55 -0.66 -4.35 -0.69
C PRO A 55 0.77 -4.87 -0.82
N ILE A 56 0.96 -6.12 -0.43
CA ILE A 56 2.28 -6.74 -0.37
C ILE A 56 2.63 -7.33 -1.74
N LEU A 57 1.74 -8.15 -2.30
CA LEU A 57 1.98 -8.83 -3.57
C LEU A 57 2.06 -7.86 -4.75
N GLY A 58 1.15 -6.88 -4.84
CA GLY A 58 1.17 -5.86 -5.88
C GLY A 58 2.40 -4.97 -5.80
N LEU A 59 2.86 -4.64 -4.59
CA LEU A 59 4.10 -3.88 -4.40
C LEU A 59 5.33 -4.71 -4.81
N ILE A 60 5.39 -5.99 -4.45
CA ILE A 60 6.47 -6.91 -4.87
C ILE A 60 6.51 -7.03 -6.39
N VAL A 61 5.35 -7.31 -7.02
CA VAL A 61 5.24 -7.42 -8.48
C VAL A 61 5.71 -6.14 -9.15
N TYR A 62 5.26 -4.97 -8.66
CA TYR A 62 5.71 -3.68 -9.17
C TYR A 62 7.23 -3.50 -9.05
N LEU A 63 7.82 -3.81 -7.90
CA LEU A 63 9.26 -3.68 -7.68
C LEU A 63 10.11 -4.56 -8.61
N ILE A 64 9.58 -5.70 -9.04
CA ILE A 64 10.22 -6.59 -10.01
C ILE A 64 10.18 -5.96 -11.41
N ILE A 65 8.99 -5.56 -11.87
CA ILE A 65 8.79 -5.11 -13.26
C ILE A 65 9.16 -3.64 -13.51
N ARG A 66 9.40 -2.82 -12.48
CA ARG A 66 9.55 -1.35 -12.65
C ARG A 66 10.80 -0.89 -13.42
N ASN A 67 11.77 -1.77 -13.65
CA ASN A 67 13.01 -1.44 -14.35
C ASN A 67 13.12 -2.09 -15.73
N ASP A 68 12.16 -2.95 -16.06
CA ASP A 68 12.06 -3.59 -17.37
C ASP A 68 11.27 -2.67 -18.31
#